data_AF-A0A3C1NYY6-F1
#
_entry.id   AF-A0A3C1NYY6-F1
#
_cell.length_a   1.000
_cell.length_b   1.000
_cell.length_c   1.000
_cell.angle_alpha   90.00
_cell.angle_beta   90.00
_cell.angle_gamma   90.00
#
_symmetry.space_group_name_H-M   'P 1'
#
loop_
_entity.id
_entity.type
_entity.pdbx_description
1 polymer ?
#
loop_
_entity_poly.entity_id
_entity_poly.type
_entity_poly.pdbx_seq_one_letter_code
_entity_poly.pdbx_strand_id
1 'polypeptide(L)'
;SGVSGIEPATVWVGQRGDVGFDIDLQGLEAQGAGAAWTAAASMAAAVGTLYSGRDPAEVDVAFGVTGPIDGPSAAALLTVAVLAALQGDPLQSGVTMTGTITPDGSIGPVGGVGQKLQSAADAGYSTVLVPASSQTLTVRGTGEQLSAVDYGSGLGLDVRPVTTVTEAYEILTGKPFFPPPAAQYVLPAAVVAAGEDSAATLVGEAEAALAFMPADAPERPSVAADVTAARTALESGDPAGAYGTAVDAVNLASRALSVERYGALIATEGTSAAQQALLEEAQSTLARARDVIVEASDVTGLGLEQVVSTPSALGWSSYAAAVLEGLMTTLAVPVTDDVLLDAAAVMGDQRVSVDILQGDALEIIDAMPSIPLPSESRASTLLSGYTEFLVRAGQANEAYLRDVLGKSPDSASRLIAGRVTSLLPVIASLSELSGAFDPAAGDLPGEIAESSFAMSYFVTSTSALAAAQAFAMDGFGIGEEVSGSVNEEAVANSIAVSGEAVSALADYAAELSLDAGSSVWSNRWGTAAFDSLSDQGRAGSGAVIALNESWYDVMELQIMLVLARESAT
;
A
#
# COMPACT_ATOMS: atom_id res chain seq x y z
N SER A 1 -18.54 -10.35 34.46
CA SER A 1 -18.52 -10.83 33.07
C SER A 1 -18.11 -9.66 32.18
N GLY A 2 -16.97 -9.77 31.49
CA GLY A 2 -16.63 -8.93 30.32
C GLY A 2 -15.65 -7.77 30.50
N VAL A 3 -14.44 -7.98 31.06
CA VAL A 3 -13.33 -7.01 30.95
C VAL A 3 -12.10 -7.74 30.38
N SER A 4 -11.49 -7.14 29.35
CA SER A 4 -10.34 -7.64 28.60
C SER A 4 -9.15 -8.01 29.50
N GLY A 5 -8.73 -9.27 29.43
CA GLY A 5 -7.47 -9.74 30.00
C GLY A 5 -6.32 -9.70 28.99
N ILE A 6 -5.11 -9.92 29.49
CA ILE A 6 -3.96 -10.35 28.66
C ILE A 6 -4.06 -11.86 28.52
N GLU A 7 -4.11 -12.33 27.28
CA GLU A 7 -4.11 -13.75 26.95
C GLU A 7 -2.81 -14.10 26.22
N PRO A 8 -2.14 -15.21 26.59
CA PRO A 8 -0.98 -15.69 25.84
C PRO A 8 -1.36 -16.11 24.42
N ALA A 9 -0.50 -15.73 23.46
CA ALA A 9 -0.48 -16.28 22.12
C ALA A 9 0.90 -16.90 21.87
N THR A 10 0.94 -17.96 21.05
CA THR A 10 2.19 -18.59 20.60
C THR A 10 2.32 -18.38 19.09
N VAL A 11 3.53 -18.03 18.65
CA VAL A 11 3.90 -17.97 17.24
C VAL A 11 4.93 -19.06 16.97
N TRP A 12 4.70 -19.82 15.90
CA TRP A 12 5.63 -20.79 15.36
C TRP A 12 5.99 -20.39 13.95
N VAL A 13 7.28 -20.51 13.62
CA VAL A 13 7.78 -20.33 12.26
C VAL A 13 8.62 -21.54 11.84
N GLY A 14 8.56 -21.91 10.57
CA GLY A 14 9.34 -23.02 10.01
C GLY A 14 8.88 -23.38 8.60
N GLN A 15 9.37 -24.49 8.05
CA GLN A 15 8.85 -25.08 6.81
C GLN A 15 8.00 -26.31 7.12
N ARG A 16 6.82 -26.39 6.51
CA ARG A 16 5.75 -27.37 6.68
C ARG A 16 5.35 -27.90 5.30
N GLY A 17 6.24 -28.67 4.70
CA GLY A 17 5.97 -29.43 3.46
C GLY A 17 6.61 -28.82 2.23
N ASP A 18 6.06 -29.15 1.05
CA ASP A 18 6.58 -28.77 -0.27
C ASP A 18 5.89 -27.51 -0.85
N VAL A 19 5.05 -26.81 -0.06
CA VAL A 19 4.20 -25.69 -0.51
C VAL A 19 4.77 -24.39 0.06
N GLY A 20 4.82 -23.32 -0.74
CA GLY A 20 5.25 -21.99 -0.30
C GLY A 20 4.32 -21.34 0.74
N PHE A 21 4.77 -20.22 1.31
CA PHE A 21 4.15 -19.42 2.39
C PHE A 21 2.77 -19.89 2.89
N ASP A 22 2.72 -20.66 3.98
CA ASP A 22 1.48 -21.10 4.63
C ASP A 22 1.23 -20.36 5.96
N ILE A 23 -0.02 -19.97 6.18
CA ILE A 23 -0.49 -19.43 7.47
C ILE A 23 -1.46 -20.43 8.09
N ASP A 24 -1.00 -21.22 9.05
CA ASP A 24 -1.87 -22.15 9.77
C ASP A 24 -2.67 -21.43 10.86
N LEU A 25 -3.92 -21.14 10.51
CA LEU A 25 -4.95 -20.58 11.40
C LEU A 25 -6.01 -21.62 11.77
N GLN A 26 -5.79 -22.91 11.42
CA GLN A 26 -6.82 -23.93 11.55
C GLN A 26 -7.12 -24.23 13.02
N GLY A 27 -8.41 -24.32 13.33
CA GLY A 27 -8.89 -24.65 14.67
C GLY A 27 -8.69 -23.56 15.71
N LEU A 28 -8.20 -22.36 15.34
CA LEU A 28 -8.07 -21.23 16.26
C LEU A 28 -9.43 -20.73 16.76
N GLU A 29 -10.46 -20.77 15.91
CA GLU A 29 -11.83 -20.46 16.34
C GLU A 29 -12.30 -21.39 17.47
N ALA A 30 -12.01 -22.69 17.35
CA ALA A 30 -12.32 -23.67 18.38
C ALA A 30 -11.48 -23.45 19.65
N GLN A 31 -10.33 -22.81 19.55
CA GLN A 31 -9.46 -22.41 20.67
C GLN A 31 -9.85 -21.04 21.27
N GLY A 32 -10.80 -20.32 20.65
CA GLY A 32 -11.34 -19.06 21.16
C GLY A 32 -10.90 -17.80 20.44
N ALA A 33 -10.17 -17.90 19.32
CA ALA A 33 -9.85 -16.75 18.47
C ALA A 33 -11.09 -16.29 17.69
N GLY A 34 -11.42 -15.00 17.78
CA GLY A 34 -12.42 -14.38 16.93
C GLY A 34 -11.87 -13.98 15.56
N ALA A 35 -12.78 -13.74 14.60
CA ALA A 35 -12.42 -13.42 13.22
C ALA A 35 -11.51 -12.18 13.09
N ALA A 36 -11.66 -11.20 13.99
CA ALA A 36 -10.82 -10.01 13.92
C ALA A 36 -9.39 -10.24 14.39
N TRP A 37 -9.20 -11.16 15.34
CA TRP A 37 -7.87 -11.60 15.75
C TRP A 37 -7.22 -12.49 14.68
N THR A 38 -7.98 -13.40 14.07
CA THR A 38 -7.48 -14.29 13.00
C THR A 38 -6.90 -13.50 11.84
N ALA A 39 -7.58 -12.46 11.37
CA ALA A 39 -7.03 -11.62 10.30
C ALA A 39 -5.85 -10.75 10.74
N ALA A 40 -5.83 -10.29 12.00
CA ALA A 40 -4.66 -9.60 12.53
C ALA A 40 -3.43 -10.53 12.59
N ALA A 41 -3.63 -11.82 12.86
CA ALA A 41 -2.59 -12.84 12.77
C ALA A 41 -2.14 -13.06 11.31
N SER A 42 -3.07 -13.13 10.35
CA SER A 42 -2.73 -13.20 8.92
C SER A 42 -1.88 -12.01 8.47
N MET A 43 -2.31 -10.79 8.80
CA MET A 43 -1.56 -9.57 8.46
C MET A 43 -0.19 -9.55 9.14
N ALA A 44 -0.12 -9.95 10.41
CA ALA A 44 1.14 -10.04 11.13
C ALA A 44 2.12 -11.06 10.52
N ALA A 45 1.62 -12.20 10.02
CA ALA A 45 2.43 -13.17 9.29
C ALA A 45 2.92 -12.59 7.95
N ALA A 46 2.06 -11.89 7.22
CA ALA A 46 2.41 -11.26 5.95
C ALA A 46 3.49 -10.19 6.14
N VAL A 47 3.23 -9.19 6.99
CA VAL A 47 4.19 -8.09 7.27
C VAL A 47 5.47 -8.63 7.90
N GLY A 48 5.37 -9.59 8.83
CA GLY A 48 6.54 -10.20 9.46
C GLY A 48 7.41 -10.97 8.47
N THR A 49 6.79 -11.67 7.51
CA THR A 49 7.53 -12.36 6.44
C THR A 49 8.18 -11.37 5.50
N LEU A 50 7.43 -10.36 5.04
CA LEU A 50 7.94 -9.31 4.16
C LEU A 50 9.15 -8.58 4.77
N TYR A 51 9.10 -8.25 6.06
CA TYR A 51 10.19 -7.54 6.74
C TYR A 51 11.38 -8.44 7.10
N SER A 52 11.19 -9.76 7.16
CA SER A 52 12.23 -10.67 7.63
C SER A 52 13.47 -10.74 6.73
N GLY A 53 13.34 -10.31 5.47
CA GLY A 53 14.38 -10.48 4.46
C GLY A 53 14.70 -11.96 4.19
N ARG A 54 13.69 -12.82 4.27
CA ARG A 54 13.70 -14.23 3.86
C ARG A 54 12.79 -14.43 2.65
N ASP A 55 13.12 -15.42 1.83
CA ASP A 55 12.21 -15.87 0.77
C ASP A 55 10.88 -16.34 1.40
N PRO A 56 9.72 -15.75 1.03
CA PRO A 56 8.42 -16.18 1.52
C PRO A 56 8.13 -17.66 1.26
N ALA A 57 8.68 -18.25 0.19
CA ALA A 57 8.52 -19.67 -0.09
C ALA A 57 9.14 -20.58 0.99
N GLU A 58 10.03 -20.03 1.84
CA GLU A 58 10.66 -20.76 2.94
C GLU A 58 10.03 -20.49 4.31
N VAL A 59 8.93 -19.75 4.37
CA VAL A 59 8.35 -19.27 5.62
C VAL A 59 6.91 -19.73 5.79
N ASP A 60 6.68 -20.64 6.73
CA ASP A 60 5.34 -20.90 7.25
C ASP A 60 5.19 -20.31 8.65
N VAL A 61 4.01 -19.77 8.92
CA VAL A 61 3.66 -19.17 10.20
C VAL A 61 2.43 -19.87 10.77
N ALA A 62 2.52 -20.31 12.01
CA ALA A 62 1.39 -20.86 12.74
C ALA A 62 1.18 -20.09 14.04
N PHE A 63 -0.09 -19.92 14.39
CA PHE A 63 -0.47 -19.26 15.63
C PHE A 63 -1.17 -20.23 16.58
N GLY A 64 -1.14 -19.92 17.87
CA GLY A 64 -1.87 -20.64 18.90
C GLY A 64 -2.39 -19.69 19.96
N VAL A 65 -3.59 -19.95 20.48
CA VAL A 65 -4.21 -19.16 21.55
C VAL A 65 -4.66 -20.06 22.69
N THR A 66 -4.58 -19.58 23.93
CA THR A 66 -4.94 -20.38 25.12
C THR A 66 -6.31 -20.05 25.71
N GLY A 67 -6.99 -19.03 25.18
CA GLY A 67 -8.27 -18.56 25.69
C GLY A 67 -8.98 -17.63 24.71
N PRO A 68 -10.21 -17.18 25.04
CA PRO A 68 -10.99 -16.31 24.18
C PRO A 68 -10.28 -14.97 23.93
N ILE A 69 -9.95 -14.70 22.67
CA ILE A 69 -9.27 -13.47 22.25
C ILE A 69 -9.88 -12.98 20.93
N ASP A 70 -10.14 -11.68 20.84
CA ASP A 70 -10.66 -11.08 19.61
C ASP A 70 -10.20 -9.61 19.48
N GLY A 71 -10.20 -9.11 18.24
CA GLY A 71 -9.85 -7.72 17.90
C GLY A 71 -8.46 -7.56 17.28
N PRO A 72 -8.25 -6.50 16.47
CA PRO A 72 -7.05 -6.35 15.66
C PRO A 72 -5.82 -5.83 16.42
N SER A 73 -5.98 -5.42 17.69
CA SER A 73 -4.99 -4.63 18.41
C SER A 73 -3.74 -5.38 18.88
N ALA A 74 -3.61 -6.65 18.51
CA ALA A 74 -2.44 -7.48 18.74
C ALA A 74 -1.54 -7.60 17.51
N ALA A 75 -1.96 -7.09 16.34
CA ALA A 75 -1.25 -7.31 15.08
C ALA A 75 0.22 -6.89 15.12
N ALA A 76 0.54 -5.72 15.69
CA ALA A 76 1.92 -5.27 15.81
C ALA A 76 2.76 -6.18 16.73
N LEU A 77 2.20 -6.64 17.86
CA LEU A 77 2.87 -7.59 18.76
C LEU A 77 3.11 -8.94 18.08
N LEU A 78 2.11 -9.45 17.36
CA LEU A 78 2.23 -10.68 16.59
C LEU A 78 3.28 -10.54 15.48
N THR A 79 3.38 -9.38 14.84
CA THR A 79 4.37 -9.10 13.80
C THR A 79 5.79 -9.14 14.38
N VAL A 80 6.02 -8.46 15.52
CA VAL A 80 7.30 -8.54 16.23
C VAL A 80 7.61 -9.97 16.66
N ALA A 81 6.61 -10.75 17.09
CA ALA A 81 6.80 -12.15 17.46
C ALA A 81 7.18 -13.04 16.26
N VAL A 82 6.57 -12.84 15.09
CA VAL A 82 6.96 -13.51 13.84
C VAL A 82 8.40 -13.16 13.47
N LEU A 83 8.74 -11.87 13.45
CA LEU A 83 10.10 -11.40 13.17
C LEU A 83 11.12 -11.98 14.16
N ALA A 84 10.83 -11.92 15.46
CA ALA A 84 11.70 -12.45 16.50
C ALA A 84 11.91 -13.96 16.34
N ALA A 85 10.86 -14.71 16.01
CA ALA A 85 10.94 -16.14 15.75
C ALA A 85 11.78 -16.45 14.49
N LEU A 86 11.61 -15.69 13.40
CA LEU A 86 12.39 -15.86 12.16
C LEU A 86 13.86 -15.50 12.36
N GLN A 87 14.17 -14.47 13.16
CA GLN A 87 15.54 -14.05 13.46
C GLN A 87 16.20 -14.89 14.56
N GLY A 88 15.43 -15.71 15.29
CA GLY A 88 15.93 -16.47 16.44
C GLY A 88 16.22 -15.61 17.67
N ASP A 89 15.55 -14.46 17.77
CA ASP A 89 15.77 -13.48 18.83
C ASP A 89 14.73 -13.61 19.94
N PRO A 90 15.14 -13.74 21.22
CA PRO A 90 14.20 -13.88 22.32
C PRO A 90 13.53 -12.54 22.65
N LEU A 91 12.22 -12.58 22.91
CA LEU A 91 11.49 -11.44 23.45
C LEU A 91 11.81 -11.24 24.94
N GLN A 92 11.95 -9.98 25.37
CA GLN A 92 12.20 -9.59 26.74
C GLN A 92 10.98 -9.87 27.62
N SER A 93 11.17 -10.58 28.73
CA SER A 93 10.12 -10.80 29.72
C SER A 93 9.70 -9.49 30.39
N GLY A 94 8.39 -9.27 30.57
CA GLY A 94 7.87 -8.08 31.25
C GLY A 94 7.66 -6.87 30.34
N VAL A 95 7.97 -7.00 29.04
CA VAL A 95 7.63 -6.02 28.00
C VAL A 95 6.46 -6.55 27.17
N THR A 96 5.47 -5.71 26.88
CA THR A 96 4.34 -6.04 26.00
C THR A 96 3.95 -4.83 25.16
N MET A 97 3.04 -5.00 24.21
CA MET A 97 2.54 -3.89 23.41
C MET A 97 1.09 -4.09 22.93
N THR A 98 0.52 -3.02 22.41
CA THR A 98 -0.72 -3.05 21.62
C THR A 98 -0.55 -2.18 20.38
N GLY A 99 -1.24 -2.52 19.29
CA GLY A 99 -1.17 -1.81 18.02
C GLY A 99 -1.76 -2.62 16.87
N THR A 100 -2.39 -1.97 15.90
CA THR A 100 -2.59 -2.58 14.58
C THR A 100 -1.29 -2.47 13.78
N ILE A 101 -1.22 -3.10 12.61
CA ILE A 101 -0.05 -3.06 11.73
C ILE A 101 -0.49 -2.78 10.30
N THR A 102 0.30 -2.01 9.55
CA THR A 102 0.16 -1.75 8.11
C THR A 102 1.29 -2.44 7.33
N PRO A 103 1.20 -2.57 5.98
CA PRO A 103 2.21 -3.24 5.16
C PRO A 103 3.62 -2.68 5.28
N ASP A 104 3.76 -1.37 5.43
CA ASP A 104 5.01 -0.64 5.67
C ASP A 104 5.49 -0.71 7.13
N GLY A 105 4.92 -1.61 7.93
CA GLY A 105 5.34 -1.83 9.30
C GLY A 105 4.96 -0.71 10.27
N SER A 106 4.13 0.26 9.87
CA SER A 106 3.64 1.30 10.77
C SER A 106 2.65 0.74 11.80
N ILE A 107 2.74 1.24 13.03
CA ILE A 107 1.89 0.81 14.14
C ILE A 107 0.68 1.73 14.23
N GLY A 108 -0.48 1.19 13.87
CA GLY A 108 -1.73 1.92 13.81
C GLY A 108 -2.48 2.03 15.15
N PRO A 109 -3.52 2.89 15.21
CA PRO A 109 -4.20 3.26 16.44
C PRO A 109 -5.03 2.11 17.03
N VAL A 110 -5.28 2.18 18.34
CA VAL A 110 -6.11 1.19 19.04
C VAL A 110 -7.02 1.83 20.07
N GLY A 111 -8.22 1.25 20.23
CA GLY A 111 -9.12 1.61 21.31
C GLY A 111 -8.68 1.08 22.67
N GLY A 112 -9.15 1.74 23.73
CA GLY A 112 -9.11 1.22 25.11
C GLY A 112 -7.71 1.15 25.73
N VAL A 113 -6.79 2.04 25.35
CA VAL A 113 -5.40 2.04 25.85
C VAL A 113 -5.35 2.10 27.37
N GLY A 114 -6.16 2.95 28.03
CA GLY A 114 -6.19 3.02 29.49
C GLY A 114 -6.56 1.69 30.16
N GLN A 115 -7.56 0.97 29.64
CA GLN A 115 -7.94 -0.35 30.15
C GLN A 115 -6.83 -1.38 29.93
N LYS A 116 -6.15 -1.32 28.78
CA LYS A 116 -5.02 -2.21 28.45
C LYS A 116 -3.83 -1.97 29.36
N LEU A 117 -3.52 -0.72 29.68
CA LEU A 117 -2.48 -0.36 30.64
C LEU A 117 -2.82 -0.91 32.04
N GLN A 118 -4.07 -0.79 32.50
CA GLN A 118 -4.48 -1.41 33.76
C GLN A 118 -4.30 -2.93 33.74
N SER A 119 -4.76 -3.61 32.69
CA SER A 119 -4.59 -5.06 32.54
C SER A 119 -3.12 -5.47 32.50
N ALA A 120 -2.24 -4.68 31.88
CA ALA A 120 -0.81 -4.93 31.84
C ALA A 120 -0.15 -4.79 33.23
N ALA A 121 -0.51 -3.75 33.99
CA ALA A 121 -0.06 -3.58 35.36
C ALA A 121 -0.53 -4.74 36.25
N ASP A 122 -1.80 -5.12 36.15
CA ASP A 122 -2.39 -6.22 36.92
C ASP A 122 -1.73 -7.59 36.58
N ALA A 123 -1.30 -7.76 35.32
CA ALA A 123 -0.57 -8.95 34.85
C ALA A 123 0.94 -8.92 35.17
N GLY A 124 1.45 -7.84 35.78
CA GLY A 124 2.83 -7.72 36.22
C GLY A 124 3.84 -7.36 35.12
N TYR A 125 3.39 -6.79 34.01
CA TYR A 125 4.31 -6.20 33.02
C TYR A 125 4.94 -4.94 33.61
N SER A 126 6.20 -4.68 33.25
CA SER A 126 6.93 -3.47 33.64
C SER A 126 6.90 -2.41 32.56
N THR A 127 6.84 -2.82 31.29
CA THR A 127 6.91 -1.92 30.14
C THR A 127 5.78 -2.23 29.16
N VAL A 128 5.10 -1.20 28.66
CA VAL A 128 4.05 -1.33 27.66
C VAL A 128 4.30 -0.38 26.51
N LEU A 129 4.45 -0.92 25.29
CA LEU A 129 4.53 -0.11 24.09
C LEU A 129 3.11 0.17 23.57
N VAL A 130 2.85 1.43 23.24
CA VAL A 130 1.55 1.89 22.72
C VAL A 130 1.76 2.61 21.39
N PRO A 131 0.78 2.60 20.47
CA PRO A 131 0.91 3.35 19.23
C PRO A 131 1.07 4.84 19.55
N ALA A 132 2.01 5.53 18.91
CA ALA A 132 2.20 6.97 19.09
C ALA A 132 0.92 7.77 18.77
N SER A 133 0.13 7.29 17.81
CA SER A 133 -1.19 7.82 17.45
C SER A 133 -2.26 7.65 18.55
N SER A 134 -2.02 6.80 19.55
CA SER A 134 -2.97 6.48 20.64
C SER A 134 -2.43 6.87 22.02
N GLN A 135 -1.47 7.80 22.09
CA GLN A 135 -0.86 8.24 23.34
C GLN A 135 -1.74 9.20 24.17
N THR A 136 -2.88 9.63 23.63
CA THR A 136 -3.83 10.52 24.32
C THR A 136 -5.09 9.74 24.70
N LEU A 137 -5.43 9.73 26.00
CA LEU A 137 -6.56 9.04 26.57
C LEU A 137 -7.69 10.01 26.91
N THR A 138 -8.90 9.71 26.45
CA THR A 138 -10.10 10.48 26.84
C THR A 138 -10.81 9.83 28.03
N VAL A 139 -10.94 10.56 29.14
CA VAL A 139 -11.66 10.11 30.33
C VAL A 139 -13.16 10.12 30.08
N ARG A 140 -13.79 8.94 30.16
CA ARG A 140 -15.25 8.81 29.99
C ARG A 140 -15.99 9.60 31.06
N GLY A 141 -16.92 10.46 30.63
CA GLY A 141 -17.81 11.24 31.50
C GLY A 141 -17.35 12.67 31.79
N THR A 142 -16.04 12.94 31.73
CA THR A 142 -15.48 14.31 31.87
C THR A 142 -14.99 14.88 30.54
N GLY A 143 -14.57 14.02 29.60
CA GLY A 143 -13.94 14.43 28.34
C GLY A 143 -12.51 14.96 28.53
N GLU A 144 -11.95 14.83 29.73
CA GLU A 144 -10.57 15.21 30.03
C GLU A 144 -9.60 14.35 29.22
N GLN A 145 -8.56 14.98 28.67
CA GLN A 145 -7.48 14.30 27.96
C GLN A 145 -6.30 14.06 28.91
N LEU A 146 -5.83 12.82 28.96
CA LEU A 146 -4.69 12.39 29.76
C LEU A 146 -3.63 11.77 28.86
N SER A 147 -2.36 11.97 29.18
CA SER A 147 -1.28 11.23 28.53
C SER A 147 -1.32 9.75 28.95
N ALA A 148 -1.23 8.85 27.99
CA ALA A 148 -1.08 7.42 28.23
C ALA A 148 0.21 7.11 29.03
N VAL A 149 1.25 7.90 28.79
CA VAL A 149 2.52 7.81 29.52
C VAL A 149 2.34 8.18 30.99
N ASP A 150 1.65 9.29 31.28
CA ASP A 150 1.41 9.73 32.65
C ASP A 150 0.46 8.78 33.38
N TYR A 151 -0.60 8.33 32.70
CA TYR A 151 -1.55 7.37 33.25
C TYR A 151 -0.88 6.04 33.59
N GLY A 152 -0.09 5.48 32.67
CA GLY A 152 0.66 4.25 32.90
C GLY A 152 1.73 4.38 33.98
N SER A 153 2.42 5.52 34.05
CA SER A 153 3.37 5.82 35.14
C SER A 153 2.70 5.78 36.51
N GLY A 154 1.45 6.26 36.60
CA GLY A 154 0.62 6.16 37.82
C GLY A 154 0.27 4.71 38.21
N LEU A 155 0.33 3.77 37.26
CA LEU A 155 0.16 2.33 37.48
C LEU A 155 1.50 1.61 37.74
N GLY A 156 2.63 2.31 37.72
CA GLY A 156 3.96 1.72 37.86
C GLY A 156 4.51 1.12 36.56
N LEU A 157 3.94 1.46 35.40
CA LEU A 157 4.40 1.03 34.09
C LEU A 157 5.34 2.05 33.46
N ASP A 158 6.37 1.57 32.75
CA ASP A 158 7.12 2.32 31.74
C ASP A 158 6.36 2.24 30.41
N VAL A 159 5.64 3.30 30.06
CA VAL A 159 4.86 3.34 28.80
C VAL A 159 5.65 4.07 27.73
N ARG A 160 5.85 3.41 26.59
CA ARG A 160 6.63 3.95 25.48
C ARG A 160 5.77 4.05 24.22
N PRO A 161 5.52 5.27 23.71
CA PRO A 161 4.96 5.44 22.38
C PRO A 161 5.92 4.86 21.34
N VAL A 162 5.38 4.10 20.38
CA VAL A 162 6.13 3.55 19.24
C VAL A 162 5.38 3.79 17.94
N THR A 163 6.11 3.93 16.85
CA THR A 163 5.60 4.27 15.52
C THR A 163 5.76 3.14 14.53
N THR A 164 6.80 2.31 14.66
CA THR A 164 7.15 1.28 13.68
C THR A 164 7.38 -0.08 14.34
N VAL A 165 7.18 -1.15 13.55
CA VAL A 165 7.49 -2.52 13.97
C VAL A 165 8.97 -2.72 14.24
N THR A 166 9.85 -1.99 13.56
CA THR A 166 11.31 -2.10 13.75
C THR A 166 11.75 -1.46 15.07
N GLU A 167 11.15 -0.32 15.45
CA GLU A 167 11.31 0.29 16.77
C GLU A 167 10.77 -0.64 17.87
N ALA A 168 9.56 -1.17 17.69
CA ALA A 168 8.96 -2.10 18.64
C ALA A 168 9.79 -3.39 18.78
N TYR A 169 10.32 -3.92 17.68
CA TYR A 169 11.23 -5.06 17.66
C TYR A 169 12.48 -4.78 18.48
N GLU A 170 13.10 -3.61 18.30
CA GLU A 170 14.31 -3.24 19.04
C GLU A 170 14.04 -3.18 20.55
N ILE A 171 12.92 -2.60 20.96
CA ILE A 171 12.57 -2.51 22.38
C ILE A 171 12.23 -3.90 22.94
N LEU A 172 11.47 -4.73 22.20
CA LEU A 172 11.03 -6.04 22.64
C LEU A 172 12.13 -7.11 22.62
N THR A 173 13.18 -6.97 21.81
CA THR A 173 14.29 -7.93 21.71
C THR A 173 15.60 -7.41 22.32
N GLY A 174 15.74 -6.09 22.43
CA GLY A 174 16.99 -5.42 22.77
C GLY A 174 18.01 -5.37 21.63
N LYS A 175 17.59 -5.65 20.39
CA LYS A 175 18.45 -5.68 19.20
C LYS A 175 17.85 -4.85 18.07
N PRO A 176 18.63 -3.96 17.44
CA PRO A 176 18.12 -3.22 16.28
C PRO A 176 17.79 -4.20 15.16
N PHE A 177 16.66 -3.97 14.46
CA PHE A 177 16.24 -4.86 13.38
C PHE A 177 17.13 -4.71 12.14
N PHE A 178 17.36 -3.46 11.73
CA PHE A 178 18.35 -3.10 10.73
C PHE A 178 19.63 -2.60 11.41
N PRO A 179 20.82 -2.90 10.86
CA PRO A 179 22.04 -2.27 11.36
C PRO A 179 21.96 -0.75 11.17
N PRO A 180 22.56 0.05 12.07
CA PRO A 180 22.69 1.48 11.84
C PRO A 180 23.44 1.72 10.52
N PRO A 181 22.90 2.51 9.59
CA PRO A 181 23.50 2.65 8.27
C PRO A 181 24.86 3.35 8.36
N ALA A 182 25.83 2.87 7.58
CA ALA A 182 27.17 3.46 7.49
C ALA A 182 27.16 4.81 6.76
N ALA A 183 26.23 5.00 5.84
CA ALA A 183 25.99 6.24 5.11
C ALA A 183 24.55 6.30 4.60
N GLN A 184 24.04 7.51 4.40
CA GLN A 184 22.74 7.72 3.76
C GLN A 184 22.85 7.46 2.25
N TYR A 185 21.83 6.81 1.70
CA TYR A 185 21.68 6.59 0.27
C TYR A 185 21.51 7.92 -0.47
N VAL A 186 22.13 7.99 -1.63
CA VAL A 186 22.07 9.16 -2.51
C VAL A 186 21.64 8.70 -3.89
N LEU A 187 20.58 9.32 -4.41
CA LEU A 187 20.09 9.03 -5.76
C LEU A 187 21.22 9.18 -6.79
N PRO A 188 21.39 8.22 -7.71
CA PRO A 188 22.31 8.34 -8.82
C PRO A 188 21.99 9.56 -9.69
N ALA A 189 23.02 10.21 -10.22
CA ALA A 189 22.84 11.39 -11.07
C ALA A 189 21.97 11.10 -12.31
N ALA A 190 22.01 9.88 -12.84
CA ALA A 190 21.16 9.46 -13.95
C ALA A 190 19.68 9.39 -13.56
N VAL A 191 19.37 8.83 -12.39
CA VAL A 191 18.01 8.78 -11.83
C VAL A 191 17.49 10.19 -11.52
N VAL A 192 18.34 11.07 -10.98
CA VAL A 192 17.98 12.47 -10.76
C VAL A 192 17.64 13.17 -12.08
N ALA A 193 18.47 12.99 -13.12
CA ALA A 193 18.23 13.59 -14.42
C ALA A 193 16.94 13.06 -15.08
N ALA A 194 16.70 11.75 -15.02
CA ALA A 194 15.47 11.15 -15.50
C ALA A 194 14.25 11.71 -14.75
N GLY A 195 14.34 11.83 -13.42
CA GLY A 195 13.27 12.44 -12.62
C GLY A 195 13.01 13.91 -12.94
N GLU A 196 14.04 14.69 -13.27
CA GLU A 196 13.90 16.07 -13.75
C GLU A 196 13.20 16.13 -15.11
N ASP A 197 13.56 15.25 -16.03
CA ASP A 197 12.97 15.16 -17.38
C ASP A 197 11.51 14.70 -17.33
N SER A 198 11.18 13.68 -16.53
CA SER A 198 9.80 13.22 -16.29
C SER A 198 8.96 14.31 -15.62
N ALA A 199 9.50 15.01 -14.60
CA ALA A 199 8.81 16.12 -13.96
C ALA A 199 8.50 17.27 -14.94
N ALA A 200 9.46 17.64 -15.79
CA ALA A 200 9.26 18.68 -16.79
C ALA A 200 8.21 18.29 -17.84
N THR A 201 8.23 17.03 -18.28
CA THR A 201 7.26 16.48 -19.23
C THR A 201 5.86 16.51 -18.62
N LEU A 202 5.70 16.01 -17.39
CA LEU A 202 4.41 15.93 -16.72
C LEU A 202 3.82 17.31 -16.38
N VAL A 203 4.64 18.28 -16.00
CA VAL A 203 4.21 19.68 -15.85
C VAL A 203 3.67 20.22 -17.18
N GLY A 204 4.35 19.90 -18.30
CA GLY A 204 3.88 20.27 -19.64
C GLY A 204 2.53 19.63 -20.01
N GLU A 205 2.34 18.35 -19.69
CA GLU A 205 1.06 17.65 -19.85
C GLU A 205 -0.05 18.29 -19.00
N ALA A 206 0.26 18.68 -17.76
CA ALA A 206 -0.68 19.35 -16.87
C ALA A 206 -1.09 20.74 -17.41
N GLU A 207 -0.14 21.52 -17.92
CA GLU A 207 -0.39 22.80 -18.57
C GLU A 207 -1.25 22.64 -19.83
N ALA A 208 -0.98 21.62 -20.64
CA ALA A 208 -1.77 21.31 -21.83
C ALA A 208 -3.20 20.91 -21.45
N ALA A 209 -3.37 20.01 -20.48
CA ALA A 209 -4.68 19.58 -20.01
C ALA A 209 -5.52 20.76 -19.47
N LEU A 210 -4.91 21.63 -18.65
CA LEU A 210 -5.54 22.87 -18.17
C LEU A 210 -5.97 23.81 -19.32
N ALA A 211 -5.18 23.88 -20.40
CA ALA A 211 -5.51 24.71 -21.56
C ALA A 211 -6.76 24.18 -22.31
N PHE A 212 -6.99 22.87 -22.31
CA PHE A 212 -8.16 22.25 -22.94
C PHE A 212 -9.42 22.26 -22.06
N MET A 213 -9.29 22.37 -20.73
CA MET A 213 -10.44 22.41 -19.84
C MET A 213 -11.37 23.60 -20.14
N PRO A 214 -12.70 23.44 -20.01
CA PRO A 214 -13.65 24.55 -20.08
C PRO A 214 -13.36 25.61 -19.03
N ALA A 215 -13.62 26.88 -19.37
CA ALA A 215 -13.38 28.00 -18.45
C ALA A 215 -14.28 27.94 -17.19
N ASP A 216 -15.43 27.28 -17.27
CA ASP A 216 -16.42 27.10 -16.22
C ASP A 216 -16.37 25.72 -15.54
N ALA A 217 -15.39 24.87 -15.89
CA ALA A 217 -15.22 23.57 -15.23
C ALA A 217 -14.93 23.77 -13.72
N PRO A 218 -15.68 23.10 -12.81
CA PRO A 218 -15.54 23.27 -11.37
C PRO A 218 -14.13 22.99 -10.83
N GLU A 219 -13.42 22.05 -11.44
CA GLU A 219 -12.08 21.58 -11.03
C GLU A 219 -10.97 22.48 -11.57
N ARG A 220 -11.27 23.35 -12.57
CA ARG A 220 -10.27 24.20 -13.22
C ARG A 220 -9.47 25.07 -12.24
N PRO A 221 -10.05 25.69 -11.19
CA PRO A 221 -9.29 26.45 -10.22
C PRO A 221 -8.26 25.60 -9.46
N SER A 222 -8.63 24.38 -9.05
CA SER A 222 -7.72 23.45 -8.37
C SER A 222 -6.60 23.00 -9.30
N VAL A 223 -6.94 22.57 -10.52
CA VAL A 223 -5.93 22.20 -11.55
C VAL A 223 -4.98 23.37 -11.85
N ALA A 224 -5.49 24.60 -11.93
CA ALA A 224 -4.66 25.78 -12.16
C ALA A 224 -3.72 26.09 -10.98
N ALA A 225 -4.16 25.84 -9.74
CA ALA A 225 -3.34 25.96 -8.56
C ALA A 225 -2.24 24.89 -8.56
N ASP A 226 -2.58 23.63 -8.83
CA ASP A 226 -1.63 22.52 -8.90
C ASP A 226 -0.59 22.73 -10.03
N VAL A 227 -1.02 23.11 -11.24
CA VAL A 227 -0.09 23.47 -12.34
C VAL A 227 0.86 24.61 -11.94
N THR A 228 0.37 25.60 -11.20
CA THR A 228 1.21 26.72 -10.74
C THR A 228 2.21 26.27 -9.69
N ALA A 229 1.78 25.43 -8.74
CA ALA A 229 2.64 24.85 -7.72
C ALA A 229 3.71 23.94 -8.34
N ALA A 230 3.33 23.05 -9.26
CA ALA A 230 4.24 22.16 -9.98
C ALA A 230 5.31 22.93 -10.76
N ARG A 231 4.92 23.95 -11.53
CA ARG A 231 5.86 24.84 -12.23
C ARG A 231 6.79 25.59 -11.28
N THR A 232 6.26 26.08 -10.15
CA THR A 232 7.07 26.77 -9.14
C THR A 232 8.11 25.83 -8.53
N ALA A 233 7.72 24.60 -8.19
CA ALA A 233 8.63 23.57 -7.68
C ALA A 233 9.74 23.28 -8.71
N LEU A 234 9.39 23.08 -9.98
CA LEU A 234 10.36 22.84 -11.06
C LEU A 234 11.34 23.99 -11.22
N GLU A 235 10.85 25.25 -11.26
CA GLU A 235 11.68 26.45 -11.36
C GLU A 235 12.60 26.65 -10.14
N SER A 236 12.20 26.12 -8.97
CA SER A 236 12.97 26.18 -7.73
C SER A 236 14.01 25.07 -7.56
N GLY A 237 14.06 24.11 -8.50
CA GLY A 237 14.95 22.94 -8.43
C GLY A 237 14.41 21.82 -7.53
N ASP A 238 13.09 21.71 -7.41
CA ASP A 238 12.39 20.62 -6.72
C ASP A 238 11.60 19.77 -7.73
N PRO A 239 12.25 18.83 -8.44
CA PRO A 239 11.58 17.98 -9.42
C PRO A 239 10.61 16.98 -8.78
N ALA A 240 10.83 16.56 -7.53
CA ALA A 240 9.93 15.64 -6.83
C ALA A 240 8.60 16.34 -6.49
N GLY A 241 8.66 17.56 -5.95
CA GLY A 241 7.48 18.39 -5.75
C GLY A 241 6.78 18.74 -7.06
N ALA A 242 7.54 19.04 -8.11
CA ALA A 242 6.98 19.31 -9.44
C ALA A 242 6.21 18.11 -10.00
N TYR A 243 6.83 16.92 -9.98
CA TYR A 243 6.22 15.69 -10.46
C TYR A 243 4.97 15.35 -9.65
N GLY A 244 5.08 15.30 -8.31
CA GLY A 244 3.98 14.90 -7.45
C GLY A 244 2.74 15.79 -7.55
N THR A 245 2.92 17.11 -7.61
CA THR A 245 1.79 18.02 -7.83
C THR A 245 1.24 17.92 -9.26
N ALA A 246 2.09 17.69 -10.27
CA ALA A 246 1.65 17.53 -11.65
C ALA A 246 0.84 16.24 -11.88
N VAL A 247 1.16 15.13 -11.20
CA VAL A 247 0.37 13.88 -11.21
C VAL A 247 -1.09 14.18 -10.86
N ASP A 248 -1.32 14.89 -9.77
CA ASP A 248 -2.67 15.23 -9.33
C ASP A 248 -3.38 16.18 -10.32
N ALA A 249 -2.67 17.19 -10.84
CA ALA A 249 -3.19 18.11 -11.84
C ALA A 249 -3.67 17.40 -13.12
N VAL A 250 -2.86 16.49 -13.67
CA VAL A 250 -3.19 15.74 -14.89
C VAL A 250 -4.38 14.80 -14.66
N ASN A 251 -4.44 14.13 -13.51
CA ASN A 251 -5.54 13.26 -13.13
C ASN A 251 -6.86 14.05 -12.97
N LEU A 252 -6.86 15.14 -12.21
CA LEU A 252 -8.04 16.00 -12.05
C LEU A 252 -8.53 16.56 -13.39
N ALA A 253 -7.61 17.06 -14.22
CA ALA A 253 -7.95 17.59 -15.53
C ALA A 253 -8.53 16.50 -16.44
N SER A 254 -7.93 15.30 -16.45
CA SER A 254 -8.40 14.19 -17.28
C SER A 254 -9.77 13.66 -16.87
N ARG A 255 -10.07 13.61 -15.57
CA ARG A 255 -11.41 13.29 -15.06
C ARG A 255 -12.45 14.30 -15.58
N ALA A 256 -12.19 15.59 -15.40
CA ALA A 256 -13.11 16.65 -15.82
C ALA A 256 -13.34 16.66 -17.35
N LEU A 257 -12.28 16.53 -18.14
CA LEU A 257 -12.36 16.47 -19.60
C LEU A 257 -13.14 15.24 -20.09
N SER A 258 -12.96 14.09 -19.44
CA SER A 258 -13.71 12.88 -19.77
C SER A 258 -15.20 13.03 -19.47
N VAL A 259 -15.55 13.56 -18.28
CA VAL A 259 -16.94 13.86 -17.90
C VAL A 259 -17.60 14.81 -18.90
N GLU A 260 -16.91 15.88 -19.32
CA GLU A 260 -17.42 16.81 -20.31
C GLU A 260 -17.68 16.13 -21.66
N ARG A 261 -16.70 15.39 -22.16
CA ARG A 261 -16.80 14.67 -23.45
C ARG A 261 -18.01 13.74 -23.47
N TYR A 262 -18.18 12.94 -22.42
CA TYR A 262 -19.29 11.99 -22.34
C TYR A 262 -20.62 12.67 -22.03
N GLY A 263 -20.64 13.77 -21.27
CA GLY A 263 -21.83 14.61 -21.09
C GLY A 263 -22.33 15.21 -22.40
N ALA A 264 -21.42 15.70 -23.24
CA ALA A 264 -21.76 16.19 -24.57
C ALA A 264 -22.31 15.08 -25.48
N LEU A 265 -21.74 13.86 -25.40
CA LEU A 265 -22.20 12.71 -26.16
C LEU A 265 -23.60 12.24 -25.72
N ILE A 266 -23.88 12.22 -24.41
CA ILE A 266 -25.23 11.96 -23.87
C ILE A 266 -26.23 12.97 -24.43
N ALA A 267 -25.89 14.27 -24.41
CA ALA A 267 -26.78 15.34 -24.86
C ALA A 267 -27.09 15.28 -26.37
N THR A 268 -26.18 14.74 -27.18
CA THR A 268 -26.29 14.74 -28.65
C THR A 268 -26.78 13.41 -29.23
N GLU A 269 -26.33 12.28 -28.68
CA GLU A 269 -26.57 10.93 -29.21
C GLU A 269 -27.33 10.02 -28.23
N GLY A 270 -27.50 10.46 -26.98
CA GLY A 270 -28.21 9.73 -25.93
C GLY A 270 -27.30 8.77 -25.15
N THR A 271 -27.76 8.40 -23.95
CA THR A 271 -27.02 7.58 -22.97
C THR A 271 -26.51 6.27 -23.55
N SER A 272 -27.31 5.57 -24.37
CA SER A 272 -26.90 4.27 -24.92
C SER A 272 -25.73 4.38 -25.91
N ALA A 273 -25.68 5.43 -26.73
CA ALA A 273 -24.57 5.67 -27.65
C ALA A 273 -23.30 6.07 -26.87
N ALA A 274 -23.46 6.95 -25.87
CA ALA A 274 -22.36 7.34 -25.00
C ALA A 274 -21.79 6.17 -24.19
N GLN A 275 -22.65 5.29 -23.69
CA GLN A 275 -22.27 4.06 -23.01
C GLN A 275 -21.48 3.12 -23.92
N GLN A 276 -21.91 2.94 -25.18
CA GLN A 276 -21.17 2.12 -26.14
C GLN A 276 -19.79 2.70 -26.43
N ALA A 277 -19.70 4.02 -26.64
CA ALA A 277 -18.42 4.68 -26.87
C ALA A 277 -17.46 4.54 -25.67
N LEU A 278 -17.97 4.67 -24.43
CA LEU A 278 -17.15 4.49 -23.23
C LEU A 278 -16.68 3.04 -23.07
N LEU A 279 -17.53 2.07 -23.40
CA LEU A 279 -17.16 0.67 -23.39
C LEU A 279 -16.05 0.36 -24.41
N GLU A 280 -16.13 0.94 -25.62
CA GLU A 280 -15.09 0.80 -26.66
C GLU A 280 -13.77 1.45 -26.22
N GLU A 281 -13.82 2.61 -25.57
CA GLU A 281 -12.64 3.27 -25.00
C GLU A 281 -12.01 2.44 -23.88
N ALA A 282 -12.82 1.94 -22.93
CA ALA A 282 -12.36 1.09 -21.84
C ALA A 282 -11.69 -0.20 -22.35
N GLN A 283 -12.25 -0.82 -23.40
CA GLN A 283 -11.64 -1.99 -24.06
C GLN A 283 -10.30 -1.66 -24.70
N SER A 284 -10.19 -0.51 -25.38
CA SER A 284 -8.94 -0.09 -26.02
C SER A 284 -7.86 0.22 -24.99
N THR A 285 -8.19 0.90 -23.90
CA THR A 285 -7.22 1.21 -22.84
C THR A 285 -6.83 -0.04 -22.04
N LEU A 286 -7.75 -0.98 -21.81
CA LEU A 286 -7.42 -2.27 -21.19
C LEU A 286 -6.45 -3.06 -22.06
N ALA A 287 -6.67 -3.08 -23.38
CA ALA A 287 -5.73 -3.70 -24.31
C ALA A 287 -4.36 -3.02 -24.23
N ARG A 288 -4.31 -1.68 -24.20
CA ARG A 288 -3.05 -0.95 -24.05
C ARG A 288 -2.34 -1.25 -22.73
N ALA A 289 -3.07 -1.28 -21.60
CA ALA A 289 -2.50 -1.60 -20.29
C ALA A 289 -1.85 -2.99 -20.29
N ARG A 290 -2.53 -3.98 -20.88
CA ARG A 290 -1.99 -5.35 -21.04
C ARG A 290 -0.80 -5.39 -21.98
N ASP A 291 -0.84 -4.66 -23.10
CA ASP A 291 0.29 -4.58 -24.02
C ASP A 291 1.52 -3.99 -23.33
N VAL A 292 1.37 -2.92 -22.52
CA VAL A 292 2.48 -2.32 -21.77
C VAL A 292 3.07 -3.30 -20.76
N ILE A 293 2.24 -4.05 -20.03
CA ILE A 293 2.70 -5.09 -19.10
C ILE A 293 3.54 -6.14 -19.85
N VAL A 294 3.04 -6.64 -20.98
CA VAL A 294 3.77 -7.63 -21.79
C VAL A 294 5.07 -7.05 -22.36
N GLU A 295 5.02 -5.83 -22.91
CA GLU A 295 6.16 -5.14 -23.50
C GLU A 295 7.29 -4.90 -22.49
N ALA A 296 6.95 -4.45 -21.28
CA ALA A 296 7.92 -4.17 -20.22
C ALA A 296 8.48 -5.45 -19.59
N SER A 297 7.66 -6.50 -19.47
CA SER A 297 8.09 -7.79 -18.91
C SER A 297 8.97 -8.62 -19.86
N ASP A 298 8.79 -8.49 -21.19
CA ASP A 298 9.54 -9.25 -22.20
C ASP A 298 10.90 -8.61 -22.57
N VAL A 299 11.38 -7.65 -21.76
CA VAL A 299 12.69 -7.02 -21.97
C VAL A 299 13.81 -7.98 -21.55
N THR A 300 14.70 -8.30 -22.49
CA THR A 300 15.85 -9.16 -22.22
C THR A 300 17.04 -8.39 -21.66
N GLY A 301 17.81 -9.03 -20.77
CA GLY A 301 19.07 -8.48 -20.27
C GLY A 301 18.91 -7.46 -19.13
N LEU A 302 17.76 -7.48 -18.46
CA LEU A 302 17.51 -6.71 -17.25
C LEU A 302 18.54 -7.08 -16.16
N GLY A 303 19.06 -6.07 -15.48
CA GLY A 303 19.86 -6.26 -14.26
C GLY A 303 18.99 -6.64 -13.06
N LEU A 304 19.64 -6.94 -11.93
CA LEU A 304 18.95 -7.36 -10.71
C LEU A 304 17.90 -6.33 -10.27
N GLU A 305 18.29 -5.06 -10.20
CA GLU A 305 17.46 -3.95 -9.75
C GLU A 305 16.27 -3.77 -10.70
N GLN A 306 16.51 -3.81 -12.01
CA GLN A 306 15.43 -3.66 -12.99
C GLN A 306 14.41 -4.80 -12.90
N VAL A 307 14.84 -6.04 -12.69
CA VAL A 307 13.93 -7.19 -12.53
C VAL A 307 13.00 -7.04 -11.33
N VAL A 308 13.48 -6.50 -10.21
CA VAL A 308 12.67 -6.34 -8.99
C VAL A 308 11.83 -5.07 -8.99
N SER A 309 12.27 -4.01 -9.67
CA SER A 309 11.56 -2.73 -9.76
C SER A 309 10.47 -2.72 -10.83
N THR A 310 10.61 -3.51 -11.91
CA THR A 310 9.63 -3.52 -13.01
C THR A 310 8.20 -3.89 -12.56
N PRO A 311 7.98 -4.92 -11.71
CA PRO A 311 6.63 -5.21 -11.20
C PRO A 311 5.99 -4.03 -10.46
N SER A 312 6.78 -3.27 -9.68
CA SER A 312 6.33 -2.08 -8.96
C SER A 312 5.89 -0.97 -9.92
N ALA A 313 6.72 -0.65 -10.92
CA ALA A 313 6.38 0.31 -11.97
C ALA A 313 5.14 -0.12 -12.76
N LEU A 314 4.99 -1.41 -13.05
CA LEU A 314 3.82 -1.97 -13.72
C LEU A 314 2.54 -1.93 -12.89
N GLY A 315 2.64 -1.58 -11.59
CA GLY A 315 1.51 -1.39 -10.67
C GLY A 315 0.44 -0.44 -11.21
N TRP A 316 0.83 0.62 -11.92
CA TRP A 316 -0.11 1.55 -12.57
C TRP A 316 -0.97 0.86 -13.63
N SER A 317 -0.34 0.02 -14.46
CA SER A 317 -1.02 -0.70 -15.54
C SER A 317 -1.83 -1.89 -15.03
N SER A 318 -1.33 -2.66 -14.06
CA SER A 318 -2.07 -3.79 -13.48
C SER A 318 -3.28 -3.31 -12.68
N TYR A 319 -3.15 -2.22 -11.92
CA TYR A 319 -4.29 -1.57 -11.26
C TYR A 319 -5.30 -1.06 -12.29
N ALA A 320 -4.85 -0.31 -13.30
CA ALA A 320 -5.74 0.20 -14.35
C ALA A 320 -6.46 -0.93 -15.10
N ALA A 321 -5.79 -2.04 -15.39
CA ALA A 321 -6.41 -3.21 -16.01
C ALA A 321 -7.57 -3.75 -15.16
N ALA A 322 -7.37 -3.91 -13.85
CA ALA A 322 -8.43 -4.38 -12.95
C ALA A 322 -9.60 -3.39 -12.84
N VAL A 323 -9.32 -2.09 -12.78
CA VAL A 323 -10.37 -1.05 -12.79
C VAL A 323 -11.19 -1.13 -14.08
N LEU A 324 -10.52 -1.24 -15.23
CA LEU A 324 -11.16 -1.26 -16.54
C LEU A 324 -12.00 -2.53 -16.75
N GLU A 325 -11.58 -3.69 -16.24
CA GLU A 325 -12.40 -4.92 -16.25
C GLU A 325 -13.68 -4.77 -15.42
N GLY A 326 -13.57 -4.18 -14.23
CA GLY A 326 -14.74 -3.84 -13.40
C GLY A 326 -15.66 -2.82 -14.09
N LEU A 327 -15.08 -1.83 -14.75
CA LEU A 327 -15.80 -0.80 -15.52
C LEU A 327 -16.58 -1.43 -16.68
N MET A 328 -15.93 -2.30 -17.47
CA MET A 328 -16.55 -3.02 -18.59
C MET A 328 -17.73 -3.87 -18.11
N THR A 329 -17.59 -4.56 -16.99
CA THR A 329 -18.69 -5.34 -16.39
C THR A 329 -19.89 -4.46 -16.04
N THR A 330 -19.65 -3.24 -15.58
CA THR A 330 -20.70 -2.26 -15.26
C THR A 330 -21.37 -1.72 -16.51
N LEU A 331 -20.57 -1.38 -17.53
CA LEU A 331 -21.04 -0.88 -18.82
C LEU A 331 -21.66 -1.96 -19.71
N ALA A 332 -21.62 -3.25 -19.32
CA ALA A 332 -22.26 -4.35 -20.04
C ALA A 332 -23.79 -4.36 -19.92
N VAL A 333 -24.36 -3.61 -18.97
CA VAL A 333 -25.81 -3.45 -18.79
C VAL A 333 -26.21 -1.98 -18.89
N PRO A 334 -27.46 -1.63 -19.25
CA PRO A 334 -27.87 -0.23 -19.34
C PRO A 334 -27.64 0.54 -18.04
N VAL A 335 -26.97 1.70 -18.13
CA VAL A 335 -26.70 2.59 -16.98
C VAL A 335 -27.45 3.92 -17.10
N THR A 336 -27.53 4.67 -16.00
CA THR A 336 -28.04 6.05 -15.98
C THR A 336 -26.95 7.03 -16.40
N ASP A 337 -27.34 8.26 -16.75
CA ASP A 337 -26.40 9.33 -17.11
C ASP A 337 -25.37 9.57 -15.99
N ASP A 338 -25.82 9.69 -14.74
CA ASP A 338 -24.91 9.91 -13.59
C ASP A 338 -23.85 8.82 -13.46
N VAL A 339 -24.25 7.53 -13.55
CA VAL A 339 -23.32 6.40 -13.47
C VAL A 339 -22.35 6.40 -14.67
N LEU A 340 -22.83 6.81 -15.85
CA LEU A 340 -21.99 6.90 -17.04
C LEU A 340 -20.95 8.03 -16.93
N LEU A 341 -21.31 9.15 -16.31
CA LEU A 341 -20.39 10.26 -16.06
C LEU A 341 -19.36 9.91 -14.99
N ASP A 342 -19.76 9.24 -13.91
CA ASP A 342 -18.83 8.70 -12.91
C ASP A 342 -17.83 7.71 -13.55
N ALA A 343 -18.34 6.82 -14.41
CA ALA A 343 -17.52 5.89 -15.19
C ALA A 343 -16.55 6.61 -16.14
N ALA A 344 -16.99 7.70 -16.77
CA ALA A 344 -16.15 8.53 -17.62
C ALA A 344 -15.02 9.20 -16.81
N ALA A 345 -15.30 9.70 -15.60
CA ALA A 345 -14.27 10.25 -14.72
C ALA A 345 -13.20 9.20 -14.40
N VAL A 346 -13.60 8.00 -13.98
CA VAL A 346 -12.70 6.88 -13.71
C VAL A 346 -11.86 6.52 -14.94
N MET A 347 -12.48 6.47 -16.12
CA MET A 347 -11.79 6.23 -17.39
C MET A 347 -10.70 7.28 -17.67
N GLY A 348 -11.00 8.56 -17.40
CA GLY A 348 -10.03 9.65 -17.55
C GLY A 348 -8.78 9.45 -16.71
N ASP A 349 -8.94 8.98 -15.47
CA ASP A 349 -7.86 8.65 -14.54
C ASP A 349 -7.02 7.46 -15.04
N GLN A 350 -7.67 6.35 -15.43
CA GLN A 350 -6.95 5.15 -15.86
C GLN A 350 -6.14 5.37 -17.14
N ARG A 351 -6.61 6.25 -18.03
CA ARG A 351 -5.85 6.63 -19.23
C ARG A 351 -4.54 7.33 -18.87
N VAL A 352 -4.53 8.20 -17.86
CA VAL A 352 -3.31 8.88 -17.39
C VAL A 352 -2.32 7.87 -16.82
N SER A 353 -2.79 6.94 -15.99
CA SER A 353 -1.96 5.88 -15.43
C SER A 353 -1.24 5.06 -16.51
N VAL A 354 -1.96 4.67 -17.57
CA VAL A 354 -1.44 3.80 -18.64
C VAL A 354 -0.60 4.55 -19.68
N ASP A 355 -1.04 5.73 -20.11
CA ASP A 355 -0.41 6.45 -21.22
C ASP A 355 0.73 7.38 -20.80
N ILE A 356 0.77 7.79 -19.52
CA ILE A 356 1.71 8.80 -19.01
C ILE A 356 2.55 8.21 -17.87
N LEU A 357 1.93 7.98 -16.71
CA LEU A 357 2.67 7.70 -15.46
C LEU A 357 3.49 6.41 -15.53
N GLN A 358 2.97 5.39 -16.20
CA GLN A 358 3.67 4.14 -16.43
C GLN A 358 4.99 4.32 -17.18
N GLY A 359 5.02 5.21 -18.17
CA GLY A 359 6.22 5.48 -18.97
C GLY A 359 7.31 6.15 -18.13
N ASP A 360 6.93 7.14 -17.33
CA ASP A 360 7.84 7.84 -16.42
C ASP A 360 8.48 6.86 -15.43
N ALA A 361 7.69 5.97 -14.82
CA ALA A 361 8.20 4.96 -13.88
C ALA A 361 9.23 4.01 -14.53
N LEU A 362 9.00 3.59 -15.79
CA LEU A 362 9.94 2.74 -16.52
C LEU A 362 11.22 3.49 -16.91
N GLU A 363 11.14 4.78 -17.25
CA GLU A 363 12.31 5.63 -17.54
C GLU A 363 13.22 5.77 -16.31
N ILE A 364 12.64 5.92 -15.11
CA ILE A 364 13.40 5.92 -13.86
C ILE A 364 14.14 4.62 -13.65
N ILE A 365 13.49 3.47 -13.88
CA ILE A 365 14.11 2.14 -13.76
C ILE A 365 15.26 1.98 -14.75
N ASP A 366 15.08 2.41 -16.00
CA ASP A 366 16.12 2.35 -17.03
C ASP A 366 17.32 3.25 -16.74
N ALA A 367 17.13 4.34 -15.99
CA ALA A 367 18.18 5.25 -15.57
C ALA A 367 19.01 4.73 -14.39
N MET A 368 18.53 3.70 -13.68
CA MET A 368 19.23 3.14 -12.53
C MET A 368 20.51 2.43 -12.95
N PRO A 369 21.62 2.61 -12.21
CA PRO A 369 22.71 1.65 -12.23
C PRO A 369 22.16 0.27 -11.87
N SER A 370 22.39 -0.71 -12.74
CA SER A 370 21.98 -2.09 -12.48
C SER A 370 23.17 -3.04 -12.48
N ILE A 371 23.23 -3.96 -11.53
CA ILE A 371 24.20 -5.05 -11.55
C ILE A 371 23.67 -6.23 -12.38
N PRO A 372 24.55 -7.07 -12.95
CA PRO A 372 24.14 -8.24 -13.70
C PRO A 372 23.24 -9.16 -12.87
N LEU A 373 22.15 -9.63 -13.47
CA LEU A 373 21.26 -10.59 -12.83
C LEU A 373 22.03 -11.89 -12.49
N PRO A 374 22.03 -12.34 -11.23
CA PRO A 374 22.79 -13.54 -10.83
C PRO A 374 22.32 -14.81 -11.55
N SER A 375 21.01 -14.98 -11.74
CA SER A 375 20.39 -16.07 -12.49
C SER A 375 18.92 -15.74 -12.80
N GLU A 376 18.54 -15.79 -14.08
CA GLU A 376 17.14 -15.60 -14.51
C GLU A 376 16.20 -16.62 -13.85
N SER A 377 16.59 -17.90 -13.81
CA SER A 377 15.75 -18.95 -13.22
C SER A 377 15.49 -18.70 -11.73
N ARG A 378 16.46 -18.08 -11.04
CA ARG A 378 16.35 -17.80 -9.61
C ARG A 378 15.50 -16.57 -9.36
N ALA A 379 15.69 -15.52 -10.15
CA ALA A 379 14.83 -14.35 -10.09
C ALA A 379 13.37 -14.74 -10.36
N SER A 380 13.13 -15.58 -11.38
CA SER A 380 11.81 -16.14 -11.67
C SER A 380 11.25 -16.95 -10.48
N THR A 381 12.04 -17.87 -9.90
CA THR A 381 11.58 -18.65 -8.73
C THR A 381 11.23 -17.76 -7.53
N LEU A 382 12.07 -16.75 -7.26
CA LEU A 382 11.83 -15.82 -6.15
C LEU A 382 10.57 -14.98 -6.38
N LEU A 383 10.42 -14.39 -7.56
CA LEU A 383 9.23 -13.61 -7.93
C LEU A 383 7.96 -14.46 -7.86
N SER A 384 8.04 -15.74 -8.26
CA SER A 384 6.94 -16.70 -8.13
C SER A 384 6.54 -16.92 -6.67
N GLY A 385 7.53 -17.11 -5.78
CA GLY A 385 7.31 -17.23 -4.34
C GLY A 385 6.66 -15.98 -3.73
N TYR A 386 7.09 -14.79 -4.15
CA TYR A 386 6.47 -13.53 -3.74
C TYR A 386 5.06 -13.34 -4.32
N THR A 387 4.84 -13.73 -5.58
CA THR A 387 3.52 -13.69 -6.23
C THR A 387 2.53 -14.53 -5.45
N GLU A 388 2.86 -15.79 -5.16
CA GLU A 388 2.00 -16.69 -4.38
C GLU A 388 1.76 -16.13 -2.97
N PHE A 389 2.80 -15.62 -2.31
CA PHE A 389 2.72 -14.98 -1.00
C PHE A 389 1.75 -13.79 -0.98
N LEU A 390 1.91 -12.84 -1.91
CA LEU A 390 1.10 -11.63 -1.99
C LEU A 390 -0.36 -11.93 -2.32
N VAL A 391 -0.61 -12.91 -3.19
CA VAL A 391 -1.97 -13.39 -3.50
C VAL A 391 -2.64 -13.97 -2.26
N ARG A 392 -1.95 -14.85 -1.51
CA ARG A 392 -2.48 -15.40 -0.25
C ARG A 392 -2.74 -14.32 0.80
N ALA A 393 -1.86 -13.33 0.91
CA ALA A 393 -2.04 -12.20 1.81
C ALA A 393 -3.25 -11.32 1.41
N GLY A 394 -3.45 -11.06 0.11
CA GLY A 394 -4.62 -10.36 -0.41
C GLY A 394 -5.93 -11.11 -0.15
N GLN A 395 -5.94 -12.44 -0.30
CA GLN A 395 -7.10 -13.27 0.02
C GLN A 395 -7.47 -13.22 1.50
N ALA A 396 -6.47 -13.15 2.40
CA ALA A 396 -6.71 -12.97 3.82
C ALA A 396 -7.35 -11.61 4.14
N ASN A 397 -6.92 -10.53 3.46
CA ASN A 397 -7.55 -9.22 3.57
C ASN A 397 -9.01 -9.23 3.11
N GLU A 398 -9.28 -9.87 1.99
CA GLU A 398 -10.64 -10.06 1.46
C GLU A 398 -11.53 -10.83 2.44
N ALA A 399 -11.01 -11.90 3.05
CA ALA A 399 -11.73 -12.65 4.08
C ALA A 399 -12.09 -11.75 5.27
N TYR A 400 -11.19 -10.88 5.73
CA TYR A 400 -11.50 -9.93 6.80
C TYR A 400 -12.56 -8.90 6.40
N LEU A 401 -12.43 -8.31 5.21
CA LEU A 401 -13.40 -7.37 4.67
C LEU A 401 -14.80 -8.00 4.67
N ARG A 402 -14.92 -9.24 4.21
CA ARG A 402 -16.19 -9.98 4.17
C ARG A 402 -16.68 -10.38 5.56
N ASP A 403 -15.85 -11.05 6.35
CA ASP A 403 -16.28 -11.82 7.53
C ASP A 403 -16.32 -10.95 8.80
N VAL A 404 -15.50 -9.89 8.86
CA VAL A 404 -15.44 -8.97 10.02
C VAL A 404 -16.17 -7.66 9.72
N LEU A 405 -15.92 -7.07 8.54
CA LEU A 405 -16.49 -5.78 8.19
C LEU A 405 -17.83 -5.89 7.43
N GLY A 406 -18.24 -7.10 7.02
CA GLY A 406 -19.47 -7.31 6.24
C GLY A 406 -19.41 -6.70 4.83
N LYS A 407 -18.20 -6.41 4.33
CA LYS A 407 -17.91 -5.82 3.02
C LYS A 407 -17.36 -6.90 2.09
N SER A 408 -18.22 -7.57 1.35
CA SER A 408 -17.79 -8.61 0.39
C SER A 408 -17.48 -8.01 -0.98
N PRO A 409 -16.30 -8.31 -1.57
CA PRO A 409 -16.01 -8.00 -2.98
C PRO A 409 -17.01 -8.65 -3.95
N ASP A 410 -17.49 -9.87 -3.67
CA ASP A 410 -18.51 -10.57 -4.48
C ASP A 410 -19.88 -9.87 -4.49
N SER A 411 -20.23 -9.22 -3.38
CA SER A 411 -21.47 -8.45 -3.23
C SER A 411 -21.40 -7.10 -3.95
N ALA A 412 -20.20 -6.66 -4.32
CA ALA A 412 -19.93 -5.45 -5.08
C ALA A 412 -19.91 -5.72 -6.60
N SER A 413 -20.55 -6.80 -7.05
CA SER A 413 -20.59 -7.31 -8.43
C SER A 413 -21.16 -6.37 -9.49
N ARG A 414 -21.36 -5.09 -9.17
CA ARG A 414 -21.63 -4.02 -10.12
C ARG A 414 -21.09 -2.72 -9.50
N LEU A 415 -20.40 -1.85 -10.25
CA LEU A 415 -20.15 -0.44 -9.87
C LEU A 415 -21.48 0.36 -9.84
N ILE A 416 -22.57 -0.25 -9.34
CA ILE A 416 -23.94 0.24 -9.46
C ILE A 416 -24.36 0.98 -8.21
N ALA A 417 -24.99 2.13 -8.50
CA ALA A 417 -25.66 3.05 -7.59
C ALA A 417 -24.70 3.98 -6.82
N GLY A 418 -23.99 4.84 -7.56
CA GLY A 418 -23.22 5.96 -6.98
C GLY A 418 -22.00 5.51 -6.17
N ARG A 419 -21.39 4.38 -6.57
CA ARG A 419 -20.21 3.77 -5.93
C ARG A 419 -19.18 3.32 -6.97
N VAL A 420 -19.10 4.03 -8.10
CA VAL A 420 -18.07 3.78 -9.12
C VAL A 420 -16.65 4.00 -8.55
N THR A 421 -16.59 4.69 -7.43
CA THR A 421 -15.43 4.95 -6.61
C THR A 421 -15.01 3.73 -5.77
N SER A 422 -15.83 2.72 -5.48
CA SER A 422 -15.43 1.67 -4.51
C SER A 422 -14.19 0.87 -4.93
N LEU A 423 -13.28 0.57 -3.98
CA LEU A 423 -12.16 -0.38 -4.22
C LEU A 423 -12.61 -1.86 -4.26
N LEU A 424 -13.78 -2.21 -3.73
CA LEU A 424 -14.20 -3.62 -3.63
C LEU A 424 -14.30 -4.34 -4.99
N PRO A 425 -14.87 -3.73 -6.05
CA PRO A 425 -14.85 -4.33 -7.40
C PRO A 425 -13.43 -4.47 -7.97
N VAL A 426 -12.53 -3.54 -7.66
CA VAL A 426 -11.12 -3.62 -8.09
C VAL A 426 -10.43 -4.79 -7.40
N ILE A 427 -10.64 -4.95 -6.09
CA ILE A 427 -10.15 -6.10 -5.30
C ILE A 427 -10.68 -7.41 -5.88
N ALA A 428 -11.97 -7.49 -6.21
CA ALA A 428 -12.55 -8.68 -6.83
C ALA A 428 -11.90 -9.00 -8.18
N SER A 429 -11.68 -7.98 -9.02
CA SER A 429 -11.06 -8.15 -10.34
C SER A 429 -9.60 -8.59 -10.22
N LEU A 430 -8.83 -7.97 -9.31
CA LEU A 430 -7.45 -8.37 -9.01
C LEU A 430 -7.38 -9.80 -8.44
N SER A 431 -8.34 -10.19 -7.60
CA SER A 431 -8.46 -11.55 -7.05
C SER A 431 -8.72 -12.58 -8.15
N GLU A 432 -9.64 -12.29 -9.08
CA GLU A 432 -9.94 -13.15 -10.23
C GLU A 432 -8.75 -13.29 -11.18
N LEU A 433 -8.11 -12.17 -11.54
CA LEU A 433 -6.91 -12.13 -12.37
C LEU A 433 -5.78 -12.94 -11.73
N SER A 434 -5.57 -12.78 -10.42
CA SER A 434 -4.52 -13.49 -9.68
C SER A 434 -4.80 -14.97 -9.48
N GLY A 435 -6.07 -15.39 -9.51
CA GLY A 435 -6.45 -16.80 -9.45
C GLY A 435 -6.10 -17.59 -10.71
N ALA A 436 -5.74 -16.91 -11.81
CA ALA A 436 -5.39 -17.53 -13.09
C ALA A 436 -3.88 -17.71 -13.32
N PHE A 437 -3.03 -17.25 -12.40
CA PHE A 437 -1.58 -17.33 -12.52
C PHE A 437 -1.10 -18.79 -12.54
N ASP A 438 -0.06 -19.05 -13.34
CA ASP A 438 0.61 -20.33 -13.41
C ASP A 438 2.04 -20.20 -12.87
N PRO A 439 2.23 -20.22 -11.53
CA PRO A 439 3.55 -20.10 -10.91
C PRO A 439 4.52 -21.25 -11.30
N ALA A 440 4.05 -22.27 -12.02
CA ALA A 440 4.89 -23.34 -12.55
C ALA A 440 5.45 -23.05 -13.96
N ALA A 441 5.05 -21.95 -14.61
CA ALA A 441 5.54 -21.57 -15.93
C ALA A 441 7.06 -21.27 -15.90
N GLY A 442 7.52 -20.58 -14.85
CA GLY A 442 8.94 -20.44 -14.52
C GLY A 442 9.76 -19.61 -15.52
N ASP A 443 9.11 -18.81 -16.36
CA ASP A 443 9.78 -17.83 -17.22
C ASP A 443 9.74 -16.43 -16.59
N LEU A 444 10.87 -15.72 -16.66
CA LEU A 444 11.02 -14.43 -15.99
C LEU A 444 10.03 -13.36 -16.48
N PRO A 445 9.73 -13.23 -17.79
CA PRO A 445 8.70 -12.30 -18.27
C PRO A 445 7.32 -12.55 -17.66
N GLY A 446 6.87 -13.81 -17.63
CA GLY A 446 5.63 -14.19 -16.98
C GLY A 446 5.61 -13.78 -15.51
N GLU A 447 6.67 -14.09 -14.78
CA GLU A 447 6.77 -13.79 -13.34
C GLU A 447 6.81 -12.28 -13.04
N ILE A 448 7.45 -11.46 -13.88
CA ILE A 448 7.42 -9.98 -13.73
C ILE A 448 5.98 -9.47 -13.89
N ALA A 449 5.24 -9.97 -14.89
CA ALA A 449 3.86 -9.58 -15.15
C ALA A 449 2.91 -10.04 -14.02
N GLU A 450 2.98 -11.30 -13.60
CA GLU A 450 2.13 -11.84 -12.53
C GLU A 450 2.42 -11.15 -11.18
N SER A 451 3.69 -10.87 -10.89
CA SER A 451 4.10 -10.13 -9.69
C SER A 451 3.46 -8.74 -9.61
N SER A 452 3.33 -8.01 -10.73
CA SER A 452 2.74 -6.66 -10.71
C SER A 452 1.28 -6.68 -10.28
N PHE A 453 0.51 -7.65 -10.77
CA PHE A 453 -0.88 -7.85 -10.35
C PHE A 453 -0.99 -8.33 -8.90
N ALA A 454 -0.12 -9.23 -8.46
CA ALA A 454 -0.11 -9.70 -7.07
C ALA A 454 0.20 -8.56 -6.09
N MET A 455 1.17 -7.70 -6.41
CA MET A 455 1.46 -6.48 -5.65
C MET A 455 0.24 -5.55 -5.63
N SER A 456 -0.38 -5.27 -6.78
CA SER A 456 -1.60 -4.46 -6.85
C SER A 456 -2.75 -5.04 -6.02
N TYR A 457 -2.95 -6.37 -6.03
CA TYR A 457 -3.98 -7.03 -5.24
C TYR A 457 -3.75 -6.85 -3.73
N PHE A 458 -2.53 -7.12 -3.28
CA PHE A 458 -2.18 -6.99 -1.87
C PHE A 458 -2.27 -5.53 -1.39
N VAL A 459 -1.71 -4.58 -2.15
CA VAL A 459 -1.76 -3.14 -1.82
C VAL A 459 -3.20 -2.66 -1.79
N THR A 460 -3.99 -2.92 -2.83
CA THR A 460 -5.38 -2.42 -2.93
C THR A 460 -6.27 -3.00 -1.83
N SER A 461 -6.16 -4.31 -1.55
CA SER A 461 -6.91 -4.95 -0.48
C SER A 461 -6.52 -4.43 0.90
N THR A 462 -5.24 -4.11 1.10
CA THR A 462 -4.78 -3.52 2.35
C THR A 462 -5.21 -2.07 2.50
N SER A 463 -5.21 -1.28 1.42
CA SER A 463 -5.74 0.09 1.42
C SER A 463 -7.20 0.12 1.85
N ALA A 464 -8.02 -0.80 1.34
CA ALA A 464 -9.41 -0.95 1.74
C ALA A 464 -9.57 -1.34 3.22
N LEU A 465 -8.69 -2.19 3.74
CA LEU A 465 -8.65 -2.58 5.14
C LEU A 465 -8.27 -1.40 6.06
N ALA A 466 -7.17 -0.71 5.72
CA ALA A 466 -6.67 0.43 6.46
C ALA A 466 -7.70 1.57 6.52
N ALA A 467 -8.34 1.89 5.39
CA ALA A 467 -9.43 2.85 5.33
C ALA A 467 -10.60 2.47 6.26
N ALA A 468 -10.97 1.18 6.30
CA ALA A 468 -12.04 0.70 7.16
C ALA A 468 -11.69 0.67 8.65
N GLN A 469 -10.42 0.47 9.02
CA GLN A 469 -9.98 0.32 10.41
C GLN A 469 -9.49 1.61 11.07
N ALA A 470 -8.67 2.40 10.38
CA ALA A 470 -7.88 3.46 11.00
C ALA A 470 -8.54 4.85 10.92
N PHE A 471 -9.33 5.12 9.88
CA PHE A 471 -9.66 6.51 9.55
C PHE A 471 -11.13 6.88 9.58
N ALA A 472 -12.05 5.92 9.78
CA ALA A 472 -13.49 6.15 9.60
C ALA A 472 -13.79 6.91 8.29
N MET A 473 -12.96 6.70 7.26
CA MET A 473 -13.10 7.32 5.95
C MET A 473 -14.21 6.56 5.21
N ASP A 474 -15.31 7.25 4.94
CA ASP A 474 -16.20 6.86 3.87
C ASP A 474 -15.53 7.28 2.55
N GLY A 475 -14.64 6.43 2.03
CA GLY A 475 -14.08 6.59 0.68
C GLY A 475 -12.56 6.56 0.62
N PHE A 476 -12.02 5.43 0.17
CA PHE A 476 -10.70 5.36 -0.48
C PHE A 476 -10.92 5.06 -1.96
N GLY A 477 -11.94 5.71 -2.51
CA GLY A 477 -12.48 5.32 -3.78
C GLY A 477 -11.85 6.02 -4.97
N ILE A 478 -11.90 5.40 -6.16
CA ILE A 478 -11.46 5.99 -7.41
C ILE A 478 -12.24 7.30 -7.63
N GLY A 479 -11.58 8.45 -7.43
CA GLY A 479 -12.18 9.76 -7.63
C GLY A 479 -13.02 10.31 -6.46
N GLU A 480 -12.99 9.72 -5.26
CA GLU A 480 -13.62 10.31 -4.07
C GLU A 480 -12.64 11.25 -3.34
N GLU A 481 -13.04 12.51 -3.11
CA GLU A 481 -12.44 13.29 -2.04
C GLU A 481 -12.75 12.60 -0.72
N VAL A 482 -11.70 12.31 0.06
CA VAL A 482 -11.82 11.70 1.38
C VAL A 482 -12.66 12.63 2.28
N SER A 483 -13.95 12.36 2.41
CA SER A 483 -14.86 13.17 3.21
C SER A 483 -15.03 12.54 4.60
N GLY A 484 -14.55 13.25 5.62
CA GLY A 484 -14.54 12.80 7.01
C GLY A 484 -13.51 13.59 7.82
N SER A 485 -13.56 13.50 9.15
CA SER A 485 -12.48 14.02 9.99
C SER A 485 -11.28 13.07 9.89
N VAL A 486 -10.58 13.14 8.75
CA VAL A 486 -9.26 12.53 8.61
C VAL A 486 -8.41 13.10 9.74
N ASN A 487 -7.81 12.24 10.54
CA ASN A 487 -6.82 12.67 11.50
C ASN A 487 -5.53 12.97 10.71
N GLU A 488 -5.42 14.19 10.19
CA GLU A 488 -4.29 14.64 9.36
C GLU A 488 -2.95 14.39 10.05
N GLU A 489 -2.87 14.55 11.38
CA GLU A 489 -1.67 14.26 12.16
C GLU A 489 -1.33 12.75 12.13
N ALA A 490 -2.33 11.87 12.25
CA ALA A 490 -2.11 10.43 12.16
C ALA A 490 -1.68 9.99 10.75
N VAL A 491 -2.25 10.62 9.72
CA VAL A 491 -1.88 10.38 8.32
C VAL A 491 -0.46 10.87 8.02
N ALA A 492 -0.12 12.10 8.40
CA ALA A 492 1.21 12.66 8.23
C ALA A 492 2.27 11.81 8.95
N ASN A 493 1.97 11.34 10.16
CA ASN A 493 2.85 10.41 10.88
C ASN A 493 3.00 9.07 10.14
N SER A 494 1.94 8.53 9.54
CA SER A 494 2.03 7.31 8.73
C SER A 494 2.97 7.51 7.55
N ILE A 495 2.82 8.61 6.80
CA ILE A 495 3.66 8.92 5.64
C ILE A 495 5.12 9.12 6.05
N ALA A 496 5.36 9.83 7.14
CA ALA A 496 6.71 10.01 7.68
C ALA A 496 7.36 8.67 8.05
N VAL A 497 6.61 7.78 8.72
CA VAL A 497 7.05 6.42 9.05
C VAL A 497 7.37 5.61 7.80
N SER A 498 6.50 5.65 6.78
CA SER A 498 6.75 4.92 5.54
C SER A 498 8.01 5.45 4.84
N GLY A 499 8.22 6.76 4.80
CA GLY A 499 9.42 7.38 4.24
C GLY A 499 10.71 7.04 5.01
N GLU A 500 10.65 6.96 6.34
CA GLU A 500 11.75 6.47 7.17
C GLU A 500 12.08 4.99 6.88
N ALA A 501 11.05 4.15 6.68
CA ALA A 501 11.23 2.74 6.33
C ALA A 501 11.90 2.59 4.94
N VAL A 502 11.44 3.32 3.92
CA VAL A 502 12.06 3.34 2.59
C VAL A 502 13.51 3.81 2.69
N SER A 503 13.78 4.88 3.45
CA SER A 503 15.14 5.41 3.63
C SER A 503 16.06 4.40 4.31
N ALA A 504 15.62 3.75 5.38
CA ALA A 504 16.42 2.75 6.09
C ALA A 504 16.73 1.52 5.22
N LEU A 505 15.77 1.07 4.42
CA LEU A 505 15.96 -0.03 3.47
C LEU A 505 16.89 0.37 2.32
N ALA A 506 16.77 1.59 1.80
CA ALA A 506 17.65 2.11 0.76
C ALA A 506 19.09 2.25 1.25
N ASP A 507 19.30 2.76 2.47
CA ASP A 507 20.63 2.82 3.09
C ASP A 507 21.23 1.42 3.22
N TYR A 508 20.43 0.44 3.65
CA TYR A 508 20.88 -0.95 3.77
C TYR A 508 21.18 -1.62 2.41
N ALA A 509 20.36 -1.36 1.39
CA ALA A 509 20.60 -1.81 0.02
C ALA A 509 21.92 -1.24 -0.52
N ALA A 510 22.21 0.03 -0.24
CA ALA A 510 23.45 0.70 -0.62
C ALA A 510 24.69 0.05 0.02
N GLU A 511 24.61 -0.39 1.28
CA GLU A 511 25.68 -1.15 1.94
C GLU A 511 26.01 -2.47 1.22
N LEU A 512 25.01 -3.05 0.56
CA LEU A 512 25.14 -4.25 -0.26
C LEU A 512 25.50 -3.94 -1.72
N SER A 513 25.80 -2.68 -2.05
CA SER A 513 26.08 -2.21 -3.42
C SER A 513 24.92 -2.40 -4.40
N LEU A 514 23.69 -2.35 -3.90
CA LEU A 514 22.45 -2.34 -4.67
C LEU A 514 21.97 -0.89 -4.84
N ASP A 515 21.20 -0.64 -5.88
CA ASP A 515 20.61 0.67 -6.16
C ASP A 515 19.12 0.70 -5.80
N ALA A 516 18.72 1.65 -4.95
CA ALA A 516 17.35 1.87 -4.49
C ALA A 516 16.67 3.05 -5.22
N GLY A 517 17.16 3.40 -6.41
CA GLY A 517 16.84 4.65 -7.11
C GLY A 517 15.35 4.86 -7.36
N SER A 518 14.67 3.86 -7.91
CA SER A 518 13.23 3.83 -8.17
C SER A 518 12.43 4.09 -6.91
N SER A 519 12.63 3.29 -5.86
CA SER A 519 11.88 3.39 -4.62
C SER A 519 12.10 4.71 -3.89
N VAL A 520 13.34 5.23 -3.89
CA VAL A 520 13.64 6.52 -3.24
C VAL A 520 13.10 7.70 -4.06
N TRP A 521 13.13 7.62 -5.39
CA TRP A 521 12.50 8.63 -6.23
C TRP A 521 10.98 8.63 -6.04
N SER A 522 10.37 7.45 -6.06
CA SER A 522 8.94 7.20 -5.89
C SER A 522 8.42 7.80 -4.57
N ASN A 523 9.01 7.39 -3.46
CA ASN A 523 8.66 7.89 -2.12
C ASN A 523 8.80 9.42 -2.00
N ARG A 524 9.82 10.02 -2.62
CA ARG A 524 10.06 11.47 -2.56
C ARG A 524 8.95 12.26 -3.25
N TRP A 525 8.57 11.90 -4.47
CA TRP A 525 7.52 12.64 -5.16
C TRP A 525 6.16 12.40 -4.52
N GLY A 526 5.90 11.19 -4.01
CA GLY A 526 4.67 10.88 -3.26
C GLY A 526 4.53 11.72 -2.00
N THR A 527 5.60 11.83 -1.20
CA THR A 527 5.64 12.69 -0.01
C THR A 527 5.48 14.17 -0.35
N ALA A 528 6.16 14.64 -1.41
CA ALA A 528 6.04 16.02 -1.85
C ALA A 528 4.63 16.36 -2.37
N ALA A 529 3.95 15.40 -3.02
CA ALA A 529 2.54 15.51 -3.39
C ALA A 529 1.66 15.66 -2.14
N PHE A 530 1.91 14.88 -1.09
CA PHE A 530 1.19 15.01 0.17
C PHE A 530 1.34 16.39 0.80
N ASP A 531 2.56 16.90 0.91
CA ASP A 531 2.82 18.23 1.49
C ASP A 531 2.12 19.32 0.67
N SER A 532 2.29 19.30 -0.65
CA SER A 532 1.70 20.28 -1.57
C SER A 532 0.16 20.28 -1.52
N LEU A 533 -0.46 19.10 -1.53
CA LEU A 533 -1.92 18.97 -1.51
C LEU A 533 -2.49 19.29 -0.12
N SER A 534 -1.76 18.98 0.96
CA SER A 534 -2.14 19.34 2.33
C SER A 534 -2.19 20.86 2.51
N ASP A 535 -1.22 21.60 1.99
CA ASP A 535 -1.22 23.08 1.98
C ASP A 535 -2.43 23.67 1.24
N GLN A 536 -3.01 22.91 0.33
CA GLN A 536 -4.22 23.26 -0.43
C GLN A 536 -5.53 22.76 0.20
N GLY A 537 -5.47 22.14 1.39
CA GLY A 537 -6.64 21.58 2.08
C GLY A 537 -7.12 20.24 1.51
N ARG A 538 -6.26 19.53 0.76
CA ARG A 538 -6.53 18.26 0.09
C ARG A 538 -5.66 17.12 0.63
N ALA A 539 -5.36 17.15 1.93
CA ALA A 539 -4.49 16.19 2.62
C ALA A 539 -4.91 14.72 2.40
N GLY A 540 -6.22 14.45 2.30
CA GLY A 540 -6.72 13.11 1.99
C GLY A 540 -6.28 12.59 0.62
N SER A 541 -6.31 13.42 -0.43
CA SER A 541 -5.85 13.03 -1.76
C SER A 541 -4.35 12.80 -1.79
N GLY A 542 -3.57 13.68 -1.14
CA GLY A 542 -2.13 13.52 -1.02
C GLY A 542 -1.73 12.26 -0.24
N ALA A 543 -2.53 11.88 0.76
CA ALA A 543 -2.27 10.69 1.57
C ALA A 543 -2.43 9.39 0.78
N VAL A 544 -3.43 9.33 -0.10
CA VAL A 544 -3.64 8.19 -1.01
C VAL A 544 -2.41 7.98 -1.86
N ILE A 545 -1.89 9.06 -2.46
CA ILE A 545 -0.69 9.03 -3.30
C ILE A 545 0.51 8.56 -2.50
N ALA A 546 0.86 9.26 -1.41
CA ALA A 546 2.10 9.00 -0.67
C ALA A 546 2.16 7.59 -0.05
N LEU A 547 1.04 7.11 0.52
CA LEU A 547 0.99 5.79 1.14
C LEU A 547 1.03 4.67 0.09
N ASN A 548 0.37 4.86 -1.06
CA ASN A 548 0.42 3.89 -2.15
C ASN A 548 1.86 3.67 -2.62
N GLU A 549 2.57 4.75 -2.99
CA GLU A 549 3.96 4.66 -3.45
C GLU A 549 4.85 4.00 -2.39
N SER A 550 4.75 4.45 -1.14
CA SER A 550 5.62 3.93 -0.08
C SER A 550 5.43 2.44 0.19
N TRP A 551 4.23 1.89 -0.01
CA TRP A 551 3.99 0.46 0.18
C TRP A 551 4.58 -0.38 -0.95
N TYR A 552 4.50 0.10 -2.20
CA TYR A 552 5.22 -0.51 -3.33
C TYR A 552 6.73 -0.47 -3.10
N ASP A 553 7.25 0.69 -2.69
CA ASP A 553 8.67 0.93 -2.43
C ASP A 553 9.25 -0.01 -1.36
N VAL A 554 8.54 -0.19 -0.25
CA VAL A 554 8.95 -1.13 0.81
C VAL A 554 9.00 -2.56 0.29
N MET A 555 7.99 -3.02 -0.46
CA MET A 555 7.96 -4.38 -0.99
C MET A 555 9.11 -4.62 -1.99
N GLU A 556 9.31 -3.67 -2.91
CA GLU A 556 10.38 -3.71 -3.90
C GLU A 556 11.76 -3.86 -3.25
N LEU A 557 12.07 -3.00 -2.26
CA LEU A 557 13.34 -3.05 -1.56
C LEU A 557 13.54 -4.36 -0.79
N GLN A 558 12.49 -4.91 -0.18
CA GLN A 558 12.58 -6.21 0.51
C GLN A 558 12.89 -7.35 -0.47
N ILE A 559 12.19 -7.41 -1.62
CA ILE A 559 12.44 -8.40 -2.67
C ILE A 559 13.88 -8.28 -3.19
N MET A 560 14.35 -7.05 -3.42
CA MET A 560 15.70 -6.75 -3.85
C MET A 560 16.75 -7.30 -2.87
N LEU A 561 16.56 -7.06 -1.57
CA LEU A 561 17.47 -7.51 -0.52
C LEU A 561 17.54 -9.04 -0.44
N VAL A 562 16.42 -9.75 -0.61
CA VAL A 562 16.39 -11.22 -0.62
C VAL A 562 17.13 -11.77 -1.84
N LEU A 563 16.83 -11.25 -3.03
CA LEU A 563 17.48 -11.68 -4.28
C LEU A 563 19.00 -11.48 -4.22
N ALA A 564 19.45 -10.37 -3.63
CA ALA A 564 20.87 -10.06 -3.49
C ALA A 564 21.59 -10.95 -2.47
N ARG A 565 21.04 -11.18 -1.27
CA ARG A 565 21.72 -11.91 -0.18
C ARG A 565 22.14 -13.33 -0.56
N GLU A 566 21.25 -14.06 -1.19
CA GLU A 566 21.50 -15.44 -1.60
C GLU A 566 22.42 -15.54 -2.83
N SER A 567 22.77 -14.43 -3.49
CA SER A 567 23.80 -14.41 -4.55
C SER A 567 25.24 -14.43 -3.99
N ALA A 568 25.39 -14.08 -2.70
CA ALA A 568 26.67 -14.05 -1.99
C ALA A 568 27.03 -15.37 -1.28
N THR A 569 26.09 -16.31 -1.19
CA THR A 569 26.22 -17.68 -0.65
C THR A 569 26.38 -18.69 -1.76
#